data_AF-A0A7V1XNF1-F1
#
_entry.id   AF-A0A7V1XNF1-F1
#
_cell.length_a   1.000
_cell.length_b   1.000
_cell.length_c   1.000
_cell.angle_alpha   90.00
_cell.angle_beta   90.00
_cell.angle_gamma   90.00
#
_symmetry.space_group_name_H-M   'P 1'
#
loop_
_entity.id
_entity.type
_entity.pdbx_description
1 polymer ?
#
loop_
_entity_poly.entity_id
_entity_poly.type
_entity_poly.pdbx_seq_one_letter_code
_entity_poly.pdbx_strand_id
1 'polypeptide(L)' 'MSAAEVDLAEAEAPHLVTEIPGPRARAHLERDARVTSPSLPRAYPFVPRRGAGSVVEDVDGNRFLDLNAGI' A
#
# COMPACT_ATOMS: atom_id res chain seq x y z
N MET A 1 20.18 -3.29 13.30
CA MET A 1 20.90 -2.79 12.10
C MET A 1 19.86 -2.11 11.24
N SER A 2 19.94 -0.79 11.09
CA SER A 2 19.05 -0.06 10.18
C SER A 2 19.38 -0.53 8.77
N ALA A 3 18.46 -1.26 8.12
CA ALA A 3 18.49 -1.35 6.68
C ALA A 3 18.53 0.09 6.14
N ALA A 4 19.41 0.38 5.18
CA ALA A 4 19.40 1.68 4.53
C ALA A 4 17.99 1.94 4.03
N GLU A 5 17.42 3.08 4.41
CA GLU A 5 16.07 3.44 3.99
C GLU A 5 16.07 3.58 2.46
N VAL A 6 15.22 2.80 1.79
CA VAL A 6 15.09 2.84 0.33
C VAL A 6 14.46 4.18 -0.05
N ASP A 7 15.15 4.96 -0.89
CA ASP A 7 14.53 6.09 -1.57
C ASP A 7 13.47 5.56 -2.54
N LEU A 8 12.21 5.85 -2.25
CA LEU A 8 11.09 5.35 -3.05
C LEU A 8 11.00 6.00 -4.43
N ALA A 9 11.53 7.21 -4.62
CA ALA A 9 11.47 7.87 -5.93
C ALA A 9 12.31 7.10 -6.98
N GLU A 10 13.39 6.46 -6.54
CA GLU A 10 14.33 5.69 -7.36
C GLU A 10 14.18 4.17 -7.16
N ALA A 11 13.14 3.73 -6.43
CA ALA A 11 12.94 2.33 -6.11
C ALA A 11 12.42 1.52 -7.32
N GLU A 12 12.93 0.29 -7.47
CA GLU A 12 12.35 -0.67 -8.42
C GLU A 12 10.96 -1.12 -7.97
N ALA A 13 9.99 -1.04 -8.89
CA ALA A 13 8.64 -1.55 -8.74
C ALA A 13 8.16 -2.21 -10.06
N PRO A 14 7.37 -3.30 -10.01
CA PRO A 14 6.77 -3.87 -8.80
C PRO A 14 7.74 -4.71 -7.96
N HIS A 15 7.55 -4.71 -6.64
CA HIS A 15 8.26 -5.59 -5.71
C HIS A 15 7.30 -6.11 -4.65
N LEU A 16 6.92 -7.38 -4.76
CA LEU A 16 5.95 -8.02 -3.87
C LEU A 16 6.67 -8.97 -2.92
N VAL A 17 6.56 -8.71 -1.62
CA VAL A 17 7.15 -9.49 -0.53
C VAL A 17 6.12 -10.32 0.22
N THR A 18 4.83 -10.03 0.01
CA THR A 18 3.70 -10.82 0.51
C THR A 18 2.70 -11.13 -0.60
N GLU A 19 1.76 -12.02 -0.33
CA GLU A 19 0.50 -12.04 -1.07
C GLU A 19 -0.21 -10.68 -0.96
N ILE A 20 -1.02 -10.34 -1.97
CA ILE A 20 -1.79 -9.10 -1.99
C ILE A 20 -3.28 -9.41 -1.83
N PRO A 21 -3.98 -8.87 -0.81
CA PRO A 21 -3.46 -8.02 0.27
C PRO A 21 -2.62 -8.81 1.28
N GLY A 22 -1.61 -8.18 1.89
CA GLY A 22 -0.80 -8.78 2.94
C GLY A 22 -1.51 -8.83 4.31
N PRO A 23 -0.93 -9.50 5.32
CA PRO A 23 -1.58 -9.71 6.62
C PRO A 23 -1.92 -8.40 7.35
N ARG A 24 -1.07 -7.36 7.26
CA ARG A 24 -1.36 -6.08 7.89
C ARG A 24 -2.44 -5.34 7.11
N ALA A 25 -2.37 -5.33 5.78
CA ALA A 25 -3.41 -4.74 4.95
C ALA A 25 -4.78 -5.38 5.22
N ARG A 26 -4.86 -6.71 5.33
CA ARG A 26 -6.09 -7.44 5.69
C ARG A 26 -6.66 -6.98 7.04
N ALA A 27 -5.84 -6.90 8.08
CA ALA A 27 -6.28 -6.44 9.40
C ALA A 27 -6.82 -4.99 9.38
N HIS A 28 -6.18 -4.10 8.61
CA HIS A 28 -6.65 -2.72 8.42
C HIS A 28 -7.98 -2.66 7.65
N LEU A 29 -8.13 -3.45 6.58
CA LEU A 29 -9.35 -3.56 5.79
C LEU A 29 -10.53 -4.08 6.64
N GLU A 30 -10.30 -5.11 7.45
CA GLU A 30 -11.33 -5.66 8.34
C GLU A 30 -11.77 -4.65 9.40
N ARG A 31 -10.84 -3.86 9.94
CA ARG A 31 -11.16 -2.78 10.88
C ARG A 31 -11.97 -1.68 10.21
N ASP A 32 -11.54 -1.25 9.03
CA ASP A 32 -12.21 -0.20 8.25
C ASP A 32 -13.65 -0.60 7.91
N ALA A 33 -13.86 -1.85 7.46
CA ALA A 33 -15.18 -2.37 7.12
C ALA A 33 -16.20 -2.35 8.28
N ARG A 34 -15.73 -2.34 9.53
CA ARG A 34 -16.61 -2.26 10.72
C ARG A 34 -17.09 -0.85 11.05
N VAL A 35 -16.44 0.18 10.52
CA VAL A 35 -16.67 1.58 10.91
C VAL A 35 -17.01 2.50 9.75
N THR A 36 -16.68 2.10 8.51
CA THR A 36 -16.93 2.89 7.31
C THR A 36 -18.30 2.55 6.71
N SER A 37 -19.04 3.58 6.29
CA SER A 37 -20.35 3.40 5.64
C SER A 37 -20.21 2.58 4.35
N PRO A 38 -21.07 1.58 4.10
CA PRO A 38 -21.07 0.84 2.84
C PRO A 38 -21.28 1.71 1.59
N SER A 39 -21.81 2.93 1.74
CA SER A 39 -21.96 3.88 0.64
C SER A 39 -20.67 4.57 0.19
N LEU A 40 -19.54 4.34 0.88
CA LEU A 40 -18.21 4.84 0.52
C LEU A 40 -17.30 3.65 0.13
N PRO A 41 -17.50 3.06 -1.07
CA PRO A 41 -16.72 1.90 -1.47
C PRO A 41 -15.26 2.27 -1.69
N ARG A 42 -14.36 1.36 -1.31
CA ARG A 42 -12.94 1.43 -1.66
C ARG A 42 -12.77 0.94 -3.10
N ALA A 43 -12.02 1.68 -3.91
CA ALA A 43 -11.67 1.25 -5.25
C ALA A 43 -10.79 -0.03 -5.23
N TYR A 44 -9.89 -0.14 -4.26
CA TYR A 44 -8.94 -1.25 -4.13
C TYR A 44 -8.76 -1.67 -2.66
N PRO A 45 -8.50 -2.97 -2.38
CA PRO A 45 -8.15 -3.47 -1.05
C PRO A 45 -6.67 -3.13 -0.71
N PHE A 46 -6.35 -1.84 -0.74
CA PHE A 46 -5.00 -1.29 -0.62
C PHE A 46 -4.88 -0.41 0.63
N VAL A 47 -3.70 -0.43 1.26
CA VAL A 47 -3.41 0.35 2.47
C VAL A 47 -1.99 0.93 2.33
N PRO A 48 -1.86 2.16 1.81
CA PRO A 48 -0.55 2.78 1.57
C PRO A 48 0.12 3.16 2.90
N ARG A 49 1.44 3.07 2.93
CA ARG A 49 2.31 3.54 4.02
C ARG A 49 3.03 4.84 3.65
N ARG A 50 3.58 4.90 2.44
CA ARG A 50 4.32 6.05 1.89
C ARG A 50 4.40 5.92 0.36
N GLY A 51 4.67 7.02 -0.32
CA GLY A 51 4.92 7.03 -1.76
C GLY A 51 5.84 8.17 -2.17
N ALA A 52 6.60 7.98 -3.24
CA ALA A 52 7.44 8.99 -3.86
C ALA A 52 7.67 8.64 -5.35
N GLY A 53 7.83 9.64 -6.20
CA GLY A 53 7.90 9.44 -7.64
C GLY A 53 6.66 8.68 -8.14
N SER A 54 6.88 7.59 -8.87
CA SER A 54 5.82 6.70 -9.37
C SER A 54 5.66 5.42 -8.53
N VAL A 55 6.16 5.40 -7.30
CA VAL A 55 6.14 4.21 -6.43
C VAL A 55 5.37 4.47 -5.15
N VAL A 56 4.49 3.54 -4.80
CA VAL A 56 3.80 3.51 -3.49
C VAL A 56 4.12 2.20 -2.78
N GLU A 57 4.52 2.32 -1.52
CA GLU A 57 4.74 1.19 -0.61
C GLU A 57 3.51 1.00 0.29
N ASP A 58 3.02 -0.23 0.40
CA ASP A 58 1.94 -0.58 1.33
C ASP A 58 2.44 -0.86 2.75
N VAL A 59 1.50 -1.09 3.68
CA VAL A 59 1.83 -1.40 5.08
C VAL A 59 2.54 -2.74 5.28
N ASP A 60 2.54 -3.63 4.29
CA ASP A 60 3.22 -4.93 4.31
C ASP A 60 4.62 -4.87 3.65
N GLY A 61 5.00 -3.72 3.07
CA GLY A 61 6.30 -3.48 2.44
C GLY A 61 6.33 -3.80 0.94
N ASN A 62 5.18 -4.08 0.32
CA ASN A 62 5.08 -4.27 -1.12
C ASN A 62 5.16 -2.91 -1.82
N ARG A 63 5.88 -2.84 -2.94
CA ARG A 63 6.01 -1.63 -3.78
C ARG A 63 5.26 -1.81 -5.09
N PHE A 64 4.41 -0.84 -5.40
CA PHE A 64 3.56 -0.80 -6.58
C PHE A 64 3.88 0.42 -7.44
N LEU A 65 3.62 0.31 -8.75
CA LEU A 65 3.60 1.46 -9.63
C LEU A 65 2.28 2.24 -9.43
N ASP A 66 2.39 3.54 -9.16
CA ASP A 66 1.25 4.43 -9.10
C ASP A 66 1.00 5.05 -10.48
N LEU A 67 -0.14 4.68 -11.08
CA LEU A 67 -0.61 5.21 -12.35
C LEU A 67 -1.83 6.15 -12.19
N ASN A 68 -2.23 6.42 -10.94
CA ASN A 68 -3.39 7.26 -10.62
C ASN A 68 -2.96 8.61 -10.05
N ALA A 69 -1.83 8.68 -9.33
CA ALA A 69 -1.39 9.87 -8.60
C ALA A 69 -2.46 10.40 -7.62
N GLY A 70 -3.25 9.50 -7.02
CA GLY A 70 -4.23 9.82 -5.99
C GLY A 70 -5.63 10.26 -6.48
N ILE A 71 -6.03 9.89 -7.71
CA ILE A 71 -7.39 10.06 -8.24
C ILE A 71 -8.18 8.75 -8.33
#